data_AF-A0A317G728-F1
#
_entry.id   AF-A0A317G728-F1
#
_cell.length_a   1.000
_cell.length_b   1.000
_cell.length_c   1.000
_cell.angle_alpha   90.00
_cell.angle_beta   90.00
_cell.angle_gamma   90.00
#
_symmetry.space_group_name_H-M   'P 1'
#
loop_
_entity.id
_entity.type
_entity.pdbx_description
1 polymer ?
#
loop_
_entity_poly.entity_id
_entity_poly.type
_entity_poly.pdbx_seq_one_letter_code
_entity_poly.pdbx_strand_id
1 'polypeptide(L)'
;MTAYIKSISSDVVLLPYTLGDSSKLKKEVYFEPAWIKMIQDNTVAILGWIQYEKVKWLQNNNPEVPGLVYKLAPMDEKMRKLDRVHKLWDGILECSNVIDVFTDDPIKTKSYDVDHFIPWSFVMNDELWNLMPMDSSLNSAKNNRLPKWDPFFRRFAENQYLLYEMIHDKEHIHKLFESCLRDNLHSIWAGQELYRKGNSKEEFFGILEKNMQPVYDSARRQGYEIWNR
;
A
#
# COMPACT_ATOMS: atom_id res chain seq x y z
N MET A 1 -40.32 -5.60 -27.23
CA MET A 1 -39.45 -5.02 -26.18
C MET A 1 -39.48 -3.50 -26.16
N THR A 2 -39.16 -2.79 -27.24
CA THR A 2 -39.21 -1.31 -27.29
C THR A 2 -40.60 -0.74 -26.99
N ALA A 3 -41.66 -1.23 -27.65
CA ALA A 3 -43.04 -0.81 -27.38
C ALA A 3 -43.48 -1.09 -25.92
N TYR A 4 -43.00 -2.20 -25.34
CA TYR A 4 -43.28 -2.56 -23.95
C TYR A 4 -42.59 -1.61 -22.95
N ILE A 5 -41.32 -1.27 -23.19
CA ILE A 5 -40.58 -0.28 -22.38
C ILE A 5 -41.23 1.11 -22.46
N LYS A 6 -41.66 1.52 -23.67
CA LYS A 6 -42.36 2.80 -23.87
C LYS A 6 -43.67 2.86 -23.07
N SER A 7 -44.51 1.82 -23.16
CA SER A 7 -45.77 1.77 -22.39
C SER A 7 -45.54 1.73 -20.87
N ILE A 8 -44.54 0.99 -20.37
CA ILE A 8 -44.20 1.06 -18.93
C ILE A 8 -43.80 2.49 -18.54
N SER A 9 -42.97 3.14 -19.35
CA SER A 9 -42.48 4.49 -19.08
C SER A 9 -43.58 5.56 -19.06
N SER A 10 -44.64 5.38 -19.85
CA SER A 10 -45.76 6.32 -19.91
C SER A 10 -46.86 6.01 -18.89
N ASP A 11 -47.16 4.73 -18.67
CA ASP A 11 -48.42 4.30 -18.05
C ASP A 11 -48.22 3.75 -16.63
N VAL A 12 -47.00 3.38 -16.24
CA VAL A 12 -46.72 2.71 -14.96
C VAL A 12 -45.72 3.49 -14.12
N VAL A 13 -44.51 3.72 -14.64
CA VAL A 13 -43.44 4.39 -13.90
C VAL A 13 -42.50 5.06 -14.88
N LEU A 14 -42.11 6.30 -14.59
CA LEU A 14 -41.16 7.03 -15.41
C LEU A 14 -39.80 6.32 -15.37
N LEU A 15 -39.37 5.75 -16.50
CA LEU A 15 -38.10 5.02 -16.59
C LEU A 15 -36.91 5.98 -16.80
N PRO A 16 -35.68 5.59 -16.39
CA PRO A 16 -34.49 6.42 -16.58
C PRO A 16 -34.13 6.66 -18.05
N TYR A 17 -34.46 5.68 -18.91
CA TYR A 17 -34.26 5.77 -20.33
C TYR A 17 -35.30 4.94 -21.08
N THR A 18 -35.51 5.29 -22.35
CA THR A 18 -36.24 4.49 -23.33
C THR A 18 -35.35 4.17 -24.51
N LEU A 19 -35.81 3.26 -25.37
CA LEU A 19 -35.08 2.84 -26.57
C LEU A 19 -35.76 3.40 -27.82
N GLY A 20 -34.95 3.80 -28.79
CA GLY A 20 -35.45 4.13 -30.13
C GLY A 20 -35.82 2.90 -30.95
N ASP A 21 -36.35 3.17 -32.14
CA ASP A 21 -36.87 2.12 -33.04
C ASP A 21 -35.79 1.56 -34.00
N SER A 22 -34.61 2.21 -34.04
CA SER A 22 -33.44 1.77 -34.79
C SER A 22 -32.86 0.44 -34.26
N SER A 23 -32.29 -0.38 -35.17
CA SER A 23 -31.86 -1.75 -34.86
C SER A 23 -30.34 -1.97 -34.99
N LYS A 24 -29.86 -3.08 -34.41
CA LYS A 24 -28.45 -3.52 -34.42
C LYS A 24 -27.50 -2.43 -33.88
N LEU A 25 -26.43 -2.12 -34.62
CA LEU A 25 -25.43 -1.11 -34.25
C LEU A 25 -25.97 0.32 -34.20
N LYS A 26 -27.19 0.57 -34.70
CA LYS A 26 -27.86 1.88 -34.67
C LYS A 26 -28.83 2.02 -33.51
N LYS A 27 -28.78 1.16 -32.49
CA LYS A 27 -29.67 1.28 -31.32
C LYS A 27 -29.50 2.65 -30.67
N GLU A 28 -30.63 3.29 -30.43
CA GLU A 28 -30.72 4.59 -29.77
C GLU A 28 -31.21 4.42 -28.32
N VAL A 29 -30.68 5.25 -27.44
CA VAL A 29 -31.08 5.35 -26.03
C VAL A 29 -31.44 6.80 -25.76
N TYR A 30 -32.66 7.04 -25.28
CA TYR A 30 -33.15 8.37 -24.93
C TYR A 30 -33.29 8.44 -23.41
N PHE A 31 -32.54 9.33 -22.78
CA PHE A 31 -32.58 9.53 -21.33
C PHE A 31 -33.69 10.49 -20.96
N GLU A 32 -34.38 10.18 -19.87
CA GLU A 32 -35.46 11.00 -19.35
C GLU A 32 -34.89 12.22 -18.60
N PRO A 33 -35.25 13.46 -18.97
CA PRO A 33 -34.74 14.68 -18.33
C PRO A 33 -34.87 14.72 -16.80
N ALA A 34 -35.97 14.20 -16.24
CA ALA A 34 -36.16 14.17 -14.79
C ALA A 34 -35.10 13.30 -14.08
N TRP A 35 -34.74 12.16 -14.68
CA TRP A 35 -33.70 11.27 -14.17
C TRP A 35 -32.31 11.86 -14.34
N ILE A 36 -32.03 12.53 -15.47
CA ILE A 36 -30.77 13.27 -15.67
C ILE A 36 -30.60 14.29 -14.55
N LYS A 37 -31.63 15.11 -14.30
CA LYS A 37 -31.58 16.13 -13.26
C LYS A 37 -31.39 15.52 -11.88
N MET A 38 -32.12 14.45 -11.54
CA MET A 38 -31.94 13.76 -10.26
C MET A 38 -30.52 13.21 -10.08
N ILE A 39 -29.92 12.62 -11.12
CA ILE A 39 -28.52 12.15 -11.07
C ILE A 39 -27.57 13.33 -10.87
N GLN A 40 -27.76 14.43 -11.59
CA GLN A 40 -26.96 15.65 -11.45
C GLN A 40 -27.03 16.23 -10.03
N ASP A 41 -28.25 16.38 -9.50
CA ASP A 41 -28.51 16.90 -8.16
C ASP A 41 -27.88 16.01 -7.07
N ASN A 42 -27.75 14.69 -7.32
CA ASN A 42 -27.22 13.70 -6.36
C ASN A 42 -25.85 13.12 -6.76
N THR A 43 -25.12 13.78 -7.67
CA THR A 43 -23.91 13.21 -8.30
C THR A 43 -22.85 12.82 -7.26
N VAL A 44 -22.64 13.62 -6.21
CA VAL A 44 -21.65 13.33 -5.17
C VAL A 44 -21.98 12.01 -4.45
N ALA A 45 -23.23 11.82 -4.04
CA ALA A 45 -23.67 10.62 -3.33
C ALA A 45 -23.62 9.38 -4.23
N ILE A 46 -24.09 9.50 -5.48
CA ILE A 46 -24.09 8.41 -6.46
C ILE A 46 -22.66 7.98 -6.77
N LEU A 47 -21.76 8.92 -7.06
CA LEU A 47 -20.36 8.60 -7.33
C LEU A 47 -19.67 8.00 -6.10
N GLY A 48 -19.95 8.51 -4.91
CA GLY A 48 -19.45 7.94 -3.66
C GLY A 48 -19.88 6.48 -3.48
N TRP A 49 -21.16 6.17 -3.73
CA TRP A 49 -21.69 4.82 -3.67
C TRP A 49 -21.07 3.89 -4.73
N ILE A 50 -20.93 4.34 -5.97
CA ILE A 50 -20.28 3.57 -7.04
C ILE A 50 -18.84 3.23 -6.65
N GLN A 51 -18.07 4.19 -6.13
CA GLN A 51 -16.70 3.93 -5.69
C GLN A 51 -16.66 2.94 -4.53
N TYR A 52 -17.57 3.06 -3.57
CA TYR A 52 -17.66 2.14 -2.44
C TYR A 52 -17.97 0.71 -2.86
N GLU A 53 -18.98 0.50 -3.72
CA GLU A 53 -19.31 -0.84 -4.22
C GLU A 53 -18.20 -1.42 -5.11
N LYS A 54 -17.51 -0.56 -5.88
CA LYS A 54 -16.30 -0.96 -6.63
C LYS A 54 -15.19 -1.44 -5.69
N VAL A 55 -14.89 -0.70 -4.61
CA VAL A 55 -13.89 -1.08 -3.61
C VAL A 55 -14.25 -2.40 -2.94
N LYS A 56 -15.51 -2.57 -2.52
CA LYS A 56 -16.01 -3.85 -1.97
C LYS A 56 -15.81 -5.01 -2.93
N TRP A 57 -16.26 -4.85 -4.17
CA TRP A 57 -16.14 -5.89 -5.19
C TRP A 57 -14.67 -6.26 -5.40
N LEU A 58 -13.79 -5.27 -5.50
CA LEU A 58 -12.36 -5.49 -5.63
C LEU A 58 -11.80 -6.25 -4.42
N GLN A 59 -12.14 -5.84 -3.20
CA GLN A 59 -11.64 -6.49 -1.96
C GLN A 59 -12.10 -7.94 -1.86
N ASN A 60 -13.36 -8.21 -2.20
CA ASN A 60 -13.93 -9.57 -2.17
C ASN A 60 -13.25 -10.51 -3.16
N ASN A 61 -12.83 -9.99 -4.33
CA ASN A 61 -12.14 -10.79 -5.35
C ASN A 61 -10.61 -10.86 -5.10
N ASN A 62 -10.07 -10.01 -4.24
CA ASN A 62 -8.63 -9.89 -3.99
C ASN A 62 -8.33 -9.81 -2.48
N PRO A 63 -8.77 -10.80 -1.67
CA PRO A 63 -8.73 -10.70 -0.21
C PRO A 63 -7.31 -10.58 0.35
N GLU A 64 -6.31 -11.11 -0.38
CA GLU A 64 -4.91 -11.15 0.02
C GLU A 64 -4.10 -9.93 -0.47
N VAL A 65 -4.77 -8.95 -1.07
CA VAL A 65 -4.12 -7.76 -1.65
C VAL A 65 -4.27 -6.58 -0.70
N PRO A 66 -3.18 -6.12 -0.05
CA PRO A 66 -3.24 -4.94 0.78
C PRO A 66 -3.39 -3.66 -0.06
N GLY A 67 -3.91 -2.61 0.59
CA GLY A 67 -3.93 -1.25 0.04
C GLY A 67 -4.73 -1.10 -1.26
N LEU A 68 -5.71 -1.97 -1.52
CA LEU A 68 -6.41 -2.04 -2.81
C LEU A 68 -7.10 -0.73 -3.21
N VAL A 69 -7.63 0.01 -2.24
CA VAL A 69 -8.23 1.34 -2.47
C VAL A 69 -7.22 2.33 -3.06
N TYR A 70 -5.93 2.22 -2.68
CA TYR A 70 -4.86 3.07 -3.19
C TYR A 70 -4.39 2.66 -4.59
N LYS A 71 -4.76 1.47 -5.07
CA LYS A 71 -4.45 0.97 -6.42
C LYS A 71 -5.47 1.43 -7.47
N LEU A 72 -6.51 2.15 -7.07
CA LEU A 72 -7.60 2.58 -7.95
C LEU A 72 -7.28 3.81 -8.79
N ALA A 73 -6.32 4.62 -8.33
CA ALA A 73 -5.87 5.83 -9.00
C ALA A 73 -4.42 5.65 -9.49
N PRO A 74 -3.99 6.42 -10.51
CA PRO A 74 -2.59 6.46 -10.89
C PRO A 74 -1.70 6.80 -9.70
N MET A 75 -0.51 6.18 -9.62
CA MET A 75 0.46 6.45 -8.57
C MET A 75 0.86 7.94 -8.62
N ASP A 76 0.67 8.65 -7.51
CA ASP A 76 1.12 10.03 -7.32
C ASP A 76 2.34 10.02 -6.38
N GLU A 77 3.42 10.71 -6.77
CA GLU A 77 4.62 10.86 -5.93
C GLU A 77 4.31 11.43 -4.54
N LYS A 78 3.24 12.24 -4.40
CA LYS A 78 2.78 12.76 -3.11
C LYS A 78 2.29 11.70 -2.13
N MET A 79 2.01 10.49 -2.62
CA MET A 79 1.65 9.34 -1.78
C MET A 79 2.83 8.83 -0.94
N ARG A 80 4.07 9.12 -1.37
CA ARG A 80 5.26 8.75 -0.61
C ARG A 80 5.47 9.70 0.57
N LYS A 81 5.73 9.16 1.75
CA LYS A 81 5.99 9.85 3.02
C LYS A 81 7.28 9.33 3.66
N LEU A 82 8.39 9.40 2.92
CA LEU A 82 9.70 8.88 3.36
C LEU A 82 10.57 9.89 4.11
N ASP A 83 10.28 11.20 4.05
CA ASP A 83 11.12 12.24 4.66
C ASP A 83 11.40 12.02 6.16
N ARG A 84 10.40 11.52 6.89
CA ARG A 84 10.53 11.25 8.33
C ARG A 84 11.32 9.97 8.60
N VAL A 85 11.14 8.97 7.75
CA VAL A 85 11.88 7.71 7.80
C VAL A 85 13.36 7.94 7.47
N HIS A 86 13.66 8.79 6.49
CA HIS A 86 15.03 9.24 6.21
C HIS A 86 15.66 9.90 7.44
N LYS A 87 14.97 10.85 8.08
CA LYS A 87 15.49 11.49 9.29
C LYS A 87 15.74 10.50 10.44
N LEU A 88 14.86 9.50 10.59
CA LEU A 88 15.04 8.45 11.59
C LEU A 88 16.30 7.62 11.30
N TRP A 89 16.48 7.16 10.05
CA TRP A 89 17.66 6.40 9.66
C TRP A 89 18.95 7.22 9.69
N ASP A 90 18.90 8.51 9.36
CA ASP A 90 20.05 9.43 9.52
C ASP A 90 20.52 9.46 10.98
N GLY A 91 19.59 9.63 11.94
CA GLY A 91 19.93 9.60 13.36
C GLY A 91 20.49 8.25 13.82
N ILE A 92 19.97 7.14 13.29
CA ILE A 92 20.49 5.80 13.59
C ILE A 92 21.90 5.60 13.02
N LEU A 93 22.16 6.07 11.80
CA LEU A 93 23.47 5.98 11.13
C LEU A 93 24.53 6.87 11.81
N GLU A 94 24.13 7.95 12.48
CA GLU A 94 25.03 8.73 13.35
C GLU A 94 25.39 7.99 14.64
N CYS A 95 24.57 7.00 15.02
CA CYS A 95 24.65 6.29 16.29
C CYS A 95 25.26 4.89 16.21
N SER A 96 25.15 4.23 15.06
CA SER A 96 25.53 2.84 14.85
C SER A 96 25.86 2.58 13.39
N ASN A 97 26.70 1.58 13.16
CA ASN A 97 26.95 1.08 11.82
C ASN A 97 25.78 0.20 11.37
N VAL A 98 25.12 0.55 10.26
CA VAL A 98 24.06 -0.25 9.64
C VAL A 98 24.66 -0.94 8.42
N ILE A 99 24.47 -2.25 8.32
CA ILE A 99 24.95 -3.05 7.18
C ILE A 99 23.84 -3.11 6.15
N ASP A 100 24.17 -2.91 4.88
CA ASP A 100 23.20 -3.07 3.78
C ASP A 100 22.67 -4.52 3.74
N VAL A 101 21.40 -4.71 3.43
CA VAL A 101 20.77 -6.04 3.52
C VAL A 101 21.26 -7.00 2.44
N PHE A 102 21.63 -6.49 1.27
CA PHE A 102 22.01 -7.30 0.11
C PHE A 102 23.51 -7.45 -0.05
N THR A 103 24.26 -6.50 0.48
CA THR A 103 25.71 -6.59 0.55
C THR A 103 26.15 -6.89 1.99
N ASP A 104 27.46 -7.02 2.21
CA ASP A 104 28.02 -7.04 3.57
C ASP A 104 28.69 -5.68 3.87
N ASP A 105 28.41 -4.67 3.05
CA ASP A 105 29.01 -3.35 3.15
C ASP A 105 28.20 -2.44 4.10
N PRO A 106 28.87 -1.54 4.83
CA PRO A 106 28.21 -0.48 5.58
C PRO A 106 27.39 0.47 4.69
N ILE A 107 26.20 0.84 5.15
CA ILE A 107 25.43 1.95 4.59
C ILE A 107 26.21 3.25 4.77
N LYS A 108 26.42 3.98 3.68
CA LYS A 108 27.09 5.28 3.71
C LYS A 108 26.13 6.35 4.22
N THR A 109 26.48 6.99 5.33
CA THR A 109 25.73 8.13 5.87
C THR A 109 25.52 9.20 4.80
N LYS A 110 24.29 9.72 4.68
CA LYS A 110 23.88 10.75 3.70
C LYS A 110 23.98 10.33 2.21
N SER A 111 24.25 9.05 1.92
CA SER A 111 24.36 8.52 0.56
C SER A 111 23.72 7.13 0.48
N TYR A 112 22.40 7.08 0.73
CA TYR A 112 21.57 5.87 0.66
C TYR A 112 20.13 6.25 0.29
N ASP A 113 19.36 5.26 -0.17
CA ASP A 113 17.91 5.37 -0.37
C ASP A 113 17.17 4.58 0.72
N VAL A 114 15.93 4.97 1.03
CA VAL A 114 15.02 4.11 1.81
C VAL A 114 14.24 3.21 0.84
N ASP A 115 14.53 1.91 0.87
CA ASP A 115 13.86 0.90 0.05
C ASP A 115 12.84 0.08 0.86
N HIS A 116 11.92 -0.55 0.12
CA HIS A 116 10.92 -1.47 0.66
C HIS A 116 11.38 -2.92 0.49
N PHE A 117 11.36 -3.69 1.57
CA PHE A 117 11.65 -5.12 1.48
C PHE A 117 10.61 -5.84 0.59
N ILE A 118 9.33 -5.67 0.89
CA ILE A 118 8.22 -6.04 0.01
C ILE A 118 7.88 -4.83 -0.87
N PRO A 119 7.89 -4.93 -2.21
CA PRO A 119 7.71 -3.80 -3.12
C PRO A 119 6.53 -2.89 -2.76
N TRP A 120 6.75 -1.58 -2.80
CA TRP A 120 5.68 -0.62 -2.50
C TRP A 120 4.50 -0.73 -3.45
N SER A 121 4.73 -1.08 -4.73
CA SER A 121 3.64 -1.32 -5.68
C SER A 121 2.69 -2.44 -5.22
N PHE A 122 3.15 -3.31 -4.31
CA PHE A 122 2.33 -4.31 -3.67
C PHE A 122 1.63 -3.81 -2.41
N VAL A 123 2.38 -3.24 -1.46
CA VAL A 123 1.87 -2.81 -0.13
C VAL A 123 1.04 -1.53 -0.22
N MET A 124 1.41 -0.63 -1.15
CA MET A 124 0.85 0.70 -1.39
C MET A 124 0.85 1.59 -0.15
N ASN A 125 1.83 1.40 0.72
CA ASN A 125 2.03 2.21 1.91
C ASN A 125 3.50 2.18 2.33
N ASP A 126 3.99 3.30 2.87
CA ASP A 126 5.35 3.44 3.39
C ASP A 126 5.38 3.02 4.87
N GLU A 127 5.00 1.78 5.14
CA GLU A 127 4.99 1.20 6.49
C GLU A 127 6.42 0.96 7.00
N LEU A 128 6.75 1.51 8.17
CA LEU A 128 8.10 1.50 8.73
C LEU A 128 8.67 0.09 8.88
N TRP A 129 7.83 -0.89 9.24
CA TRP A 129 8.22 -2.30 9.38
C TRP A 129 8.69 -2.94 8.06
N ASN A 130 8.49 -2.28 6.93
CA ASN A 130 8.87 -2.74 5.59
C ASN A 130 10.01 -1.89 4.98
N LEU A 131 10.52 -0.88 5.69
CA LEU A 131 11.45 0.13 5.16
C LEU A 131 12.86 -0.02 5.72
N MET A 132 13.87 0.03 4.86
CA MET A 132 15.28 -0.06 5.25
C MET A 132 16.17 0.88 4.44
N PRO A 133 17.33 1.31 4.97
CA PRO A 133 18.34 1.96 4.16
C PRO A 133 18.98 0.94 3.21
N MET A 134 19.30 1.39 2.00
CA MET A 134 19.90 0.58 0.96
C MET A 134 20.78 1.44 0.06
N ASP A 135 21.85 0.87 -0.50
CA ASP A 135 22.62 1.55 -1.54
C ASP A 135 21.72 1.90 -2.76
N SER A 136 21.78 3.15 -3.23
CA SER A 136 20.89 3.64 -4.30
C SER A 136 21.05 2.87 -5.62
N SER A 137 22.25 2.36 -5.92
CA SER A 137 22.48 1.56 -7.13
C SER A 137 21.79 0.20 -7.04
N LEU A 138 21.82 -0.41 -5.85
CA LEU A 138 21.10 -1.65 -5.59
C LEU A 138 19.60 -1.41 -5.60
N ASN A 139 19.12 -0.32 -4.98
CA ASN A 139 17.69 0.02 -4.95
C ASN A 139 17.12 0.10 -6.38
N SER A 140 17.82 0.85 -7.25
CA SER A 140 17.48 0.94 -8.67
C SER A 140 17.50 -0.43 -9.37
N ALA A 141 18.50 -1.26 -9.08
CA ALA A 141 18.62 -2.59 -9.67
C ALA A 141 17.53 -3.56 -9.17
N LYS A 142 17.21 -3.58 -7.88
CA LYS A 142 16.17 -4.42 -7.29
C LYS A 142 14.80 -4.09 -7.87
N ASN A 143 14.48 -2.80 -8.01
CA ASN A 143 13.20 -2.32 -8.52
C ASN A 143 12.03 -2.94 -7.70
N ASN A 144 10.96 -3.37 -8.37
CA ASN A 144 9.80 -4.02 -7.76
C ASN A 144 10.00 -5.52 -7.56
N ARG A 145 11.23 -6.03 -7.42
CA ARG A 145 11.46 -7.46 -7.16
C ARG A 145 11.47 -7.76 -5.67
N LEU A 146 11.03 -8.97 -5.33
CA LEU A 146 11.04 -9.50 -3.97
C LEU A 146 12.42 -10.04 -3.64
N PRO A 147 13.10 -9.57 -2.57
CA PRO A 147 14.28 -10.22 -2.03
C PRO A 147 14.01 -11.69 -1.77
N LYS A 148 14.93 -12.59 -2.14
CA LYS A 148 14.84 -13.97 -1.65
C LYS A 148 14.71 -13.97 -0.12
N TRP A 149 13.69 -14.64 0.42
CA TRP A 149 13.42 -14.61 1.87
C TRP A 149 14.68 -14.96 2.68
N ASP A 150 15.26 -16.13 2.45
CA ASP A 150 16.56 -16.49 3.03
C ASP A 150 17.71 -16.26 2.04
N PRO A 151 18.76 -15.50 2.40
CA PRO A 151 19.08 -15.03 3.75
C PRO A 151 18.63 -13.59 4.08
N PHE A 152 18.01 -12.87 3.14
CA PHE A 152 17.86 -11.42 3.23
C PHE A 152 16.87 -10.95 4.31
N PHE A 153 15.81 -11.72 4.59
CA PHE A 153 14.87 -11.42 5.67
C PHE A 153 15.58 -11.35 7.03
N ARG A 154 16.51 -12.28 7.30
CA ARG A 154 17.25 -12.28 8.57
C ARG A 154 18.09 -11.01 8.72
N ARG A 155 18.80 -10.60 7.67
CA ARG A 155 19.61 -9.36 7.65
C ARG A 155 18.72 -8.12 7.80
N PHE A 156 17.58 -8.10 7.13
CA PHE A 156 16.57 -7.06 7.28
C PHE A 156 16.04 -6.98 8.73
N ALA A 157 15.69 -8.12 9.33
CA ALA A 157 15.21 -8.19 10.70
C ALA A 157 16.27 -7.72 11.71
N GLU A 158 17.56 -7.97 11.44
CA GLU A 158 18.67 -7.43 12.23
C GLU A 158 18.72 -5.90 12.20
N ASN A 159 18.58 -5.29 11.03
CA ASN A 159 18.51 -3.83 10.91
C ASN A 159 17.25 -3.25 11.57
N GLN A 160 16.09 -3.90 11.43
CA GLN A 160 14.86 -3.48 12.10
C GLN A 160 14.97 -3.58 13.62
N TYR A 161 15.63 -4.61 14.13
CA TYR A 161 15.87 -4.77 15.56
C TYR A 161 16.87 -3.74 16.09
N LEU A 162 17.92 -3.41 15.32
CA LEU A 162 18.82 -2.30 15.65
C LEU A 162 18.06 -0.98 15.77
N LEU A 163 17.14 -0.68 14.85
CA LEU A 163 16.23 0.47 14.96
C LEU A 163 15.41 0.39 16.26
N TYR A 164 14.80 -0.76 16.53
CA TYR A 164 14.00 -1.00 17.73
C TYR A 164 14.79 -0.77 19.03
N GLU A 165 16.05 -1.20 19.12
CA GLU A 165 16.89 -0.93 20.29
C GLU A 165 17.16 0.58 20.42
N MET A 166 17.52 1.24 19.33
CA MET A 166 17.85 2.67 19.32
C MET A 166 16.66 3.56 19.72
N ILE A 167 15.42 3.24 19.29
CA ILE A 167 14.22 4.01 19.68
C ILE A 167 13.90 3.89 21.17
N HIS A 168 14.41 2.86 21.86
CA HIS A 168 14.17 2.65 23.29
C HIS A 168 15.34 3.07 24.18
N ASP A 169 16.55 3.11 23.62
CA ASP A 169 17.77 3.46 24.35
C ASP A 169 18.16 4.94 24.18
N LYS A 170 17.77 5.59 23.08
CA LYS A 170 18.18 6.97 22.76
C LYS A 170 16.99 7.91 22.61
N GLU A 171 16.88 8.89 23.52
CA GLU A 171 15.75 9.85 23.55
C GLU A 171 15.59 10.63 22.23
N HIS A 172 16.69 11.04 21.59
CA HIS A 172 16.60 11.78 20.33
C HIS A 172 16.10 10.90 19.17
N ILE A 173 16.45 9.61 19.15
CA ILE A 173 15.93 8.65 18.16
C ILE A 173 14.45 8.37 18.43
N HIS A 174 14.05 8.27 19.70
CA HIS A 174 12.65 8.12 20.08
C HIS A 174 11.78 9.25 19.50
N LYS A 175 12.23 10.52 19.61
CA LYS A 175 11.52 11.68 19.04
C LYS A 175 11.40 11.62 17.52
N LEU A 176 12.44 11.12 16.82
CA LEU A 176 12.39 10.91 15.37
C LEU A 176 11.38 9.82 15.00
N PHE A 177 11.34 8.73 15.77
CA PHE A 177 10.36 7.65 15.61
C PHE A 177 8.92 8.13 15.86
N GLU A 178 8.68 8.92 16.91
CA GLU A 178 7.35 9.51 17.18
C GLU A 178 6.83 10.32 15.99
N SER A 179 7.73 11.00 15.27
CA SER A 179 7.35 11.74 14.06
C SER A 179 6.83 10.82 12.96
N CYS A 180 7.30 9.58 12.87
CA CYS A 180 6.89 8.60 11.86
C CYS A 180 5.50 7.99 12.14
N LEU A 181 5.01 8.01 13.40
CA LEU A 181 3.77 7.32 13.80
C LEU A 181 2.55 7.67 12.95
N ARG A 182 2.42 8.95 12.56
CA ARG A 182 1.25 9.42 11.81
C ARG A 182 1.21 8.90 10.38
N ASP A 183 2.37 8.81 9.73
CA ASP A 183 2.47 8.66 8.28
C ASP A 183 3.13 7.32 7.85
N ASN A 184 3.71 6.57 8.79
CA ASN A 184 4.48 5.35 8.50
C ASN A 184 4.21 4.19 9.47
N LEU A 185 3.23 4.30 10.39
CA LEU A 185 2.87 3.21 11.31
C LEU A 185 1.35 3.02 11.36
N HIS A 186 0.81 2.45 10.28
CA HIS A 186 -0.63 2.24 10.13
C HIS A 186 -1.07 0.84 10.59
N SER A 187 -0.16 -0.11 10.49
CA SER A 187 -0.37 -1.49 10.95
C SER A 187 -0.49 -1.55 12.47
N ILE A 188 -1.68 -1.91 12.96
CA ILE A 188 -1.99 -1.98 14.41
C ILE A 188 -1.00 -2.89 15.15
N TRP A 189 -0.70 -4.06 14.58
CA TRP A 189 0.25 -5.02 15.17
C TRP A 189 1.66 -4.44 15.29
N ALA A 190 2.08 -3.56 14.36
CA ALA A 190 3.42 -2.98 14.41
C ALA A 190 3.58 -2.04 15.60
N GLY A 191 2.54 -1.24 15.92
CA GLY A 191 2.56 -0.38 17.10
C GLY A 191 2.34 -1.11 18.42
N GLN A 192 1.48 -2.13 18.44
CA GLN A 192 1.10 -2.81 19.68
C GLN A 192 2.00 -3.98 20.08
N GLU A 193 2.60 -4.65 19.09
CA GLU A 193 3.41 -5.86 19.27
C GLU A 193 4.87 -5.57 18.89
N LEU A 194 5.15 -5.08 17.67
CA LEU A 194 6.53 -5.00 17.16
C LEU A 194 7.40 -3.93 17.86
N TYR A 195 6.96 -2.67 17.90
CA TYR A 195 7.70 -1.54 18.50
C TYR A 195 7.36 -1.30 19.97
N ARG A 196 6.71 -2.28 20.63
CA ARG A 196 6.45 -2.23 22.06
C ARG A 196 7.74 -2.52 22.82
N LYS A 197 8.07 -1.66 23.79
CA LYS A 197 9.23 -1.85 24.66
C LYS A 197 9.15 -3.19 25.42
N GLY A 198 10.23 -3.96 25.37
CA GLY A 198 10.43 -5.19 26.13
C GLY A 198 10.56 -6.47 25.30
N ASN A 199 10.42 -6.41 23.98
CA ASN A 199 10.69 -7.54 23.09
C ASN A 199 12.17 -7.93 23.13
N SER A 200 12.45 -9.23 23.23
CA SER A 200 13.77 -9.78 22.91
C SER A 200 13.99 -9.81 21.40
N LYS A 201 15.21 -10.07 20.96
CA LYS A 201 15.53 -10.25 19.54
C LYS A 201 14.70 -11.36 18.89
N GLU A 202 14.57 -12.50 19.56
CA GLU A 202 13.81 -13.65 19.08
C GLU A 202 12.32 -13.32 18.94
N GLU A 203 11.73 -12.65 19.94
CA GLU A 203 10.33 -12.24 19.90
C GLU A 203 10.07 -11.22 18.79
N PHE A 204 10.95 -10.21 18.67
CA PHE A 204 10.85 -9.20 17.62
C PHE A 204 10.92 -9.83 16.22
N PHE A 205 11.86 -10.75 16.00
CA PHE A 205 12.01 -11.46 14.74
C PHE A 205 10.77 -12.30 14.43
N GLY A 206 10.25 -13.01 15.43
CA GLY A 206 9.05 -13.83 15.30
C GLY A 206 7.81 -13.00 14.95
N ILE A 207 7.60 -11.85 15.60
CA ILE A 207 6.50 -10.92 15.28
C ILE A 207 6.65 -10.40 13.85
N LEU A 208 7.85 -9.95 13.48
CA LEU A 208 8.11 -9.41 12.15
C LEU A 208 7.88 -10.47 11.05
N GLU A 209 8.42 -11.68 11.22
CA GLU A 209 8.26 -12.79 10.27
C GLU A 209 6.81 -13.21 10.12
N LYS A 210 6.12 -13.44 11.25
CA LYS A 210 4.71 -13.85 11.29
C LYS A 210 3.80 -12.90 10.51
N ASN A 211 4.10 -11.61 10.52
CA ASN A 211 3.28 -10.60 9.86
C ASN A 211 3.75 -10.29 8.43
N MET A 212 5.06 -10.35 8.14
CA MET A 212 5.59 -10.05 6.81
C MET A 212 5.50 -11.22 5.83
N GLN A 213 5.73 -12.46 6.29
CA GLN A 213 5.77 -13.65 5.42
C GLN A 213 4.47 -13.81 4.60
N PRO A 214 3.25 -13.69 5.18
CA PRO A 214 2.02 -13.80 4.41
C PRO A 214 1.86 -12.73 3.32
N VAL A 215 2.32 -11.50 3.59
CA VAL A 215 2.28 -10.38 2.65
C VAL A 215 3.26 -10.64 1.50
N TYR A 216 4.47 -11.11 1.83
CA TYR A 216 5.48 -11.50 0.86
C TYR A 216 5.00 -12.64 -0.04
N ASP A 217 4.43 -13.70 0.53
CA ASP A 217 3.92 -14.85 -0.23
C ASP A 217 2.73 -14.49 -1.12
N SER A 218 1.90 -13.53 -0.71
CA SER A 218 0.83 -12.97 -1.55
C SER A 218 1.41 -12.22 -2.76
N ALA A 219 2.43 -11.37 -2.54
CA ALA A 219 3.12 -10.68 -3.63
C ALA A 219 3.74 -11.67 -4.63
N ARG A 220 4.41 -12.72 -4.12
CA ARG A 220 5.01 -13.77 -4.94
C ARG A 220 3.96 -14.49 -5.79
N ARG A 221 2.81 -14.84 -5.22
CA ARG A 221 1.69 -15.49 -5.93
C ARG A 221 1.09 -14.61 -7.03
N GLN A 222 1.21 -13.29 -6.92
CA GLN A 222 0.77 -12.33 -7.93
C GLN A 222 1.83 -12.06 -9.02
N GLY A 223 2.91 -12.83 -9.04
CA GLY A 223 3.89 -12.81 -10.13
C GLY A 223 5.04 -11.83 -9.95
N TYR A 224 5.24 -11.28 -8.75
CA TYR A 224 6.44 -10.51 -8.45
C TYR A 224 7.69 -11.39 -8.54
N GLU A 225 8.65 -10.99 -9.36
CA GLU A 225 9.90 -11.73 -9.56
C GLU A 225 10.81 -11.70 -8.33
N ILE A 226 11.67 -12.72 -8.20
CA ILE A 226 12.63 -12.81 -7.09
C ILE A 226 13.95 -12.14 -7.46
N TRP A 227 14.46 -11.32 -6.55
CA TRP A 227 15.80 -10.78 -6.51
C TRP A 227 16.73 -11.73 -5.74
N ASN A 228 17.73 -12.27 -6.44
CA ASN A 228 18.67 -13.28 -5.94
C ASN A 228 20.11 -12.77 -5.80
N ARG A 229 20.35 -11.47 -6.00
CA ARG A 229 21.69 -10.88 -6.01
C ARG A 229 22.01 -10.23 -4.68
#